data_AF-A0A2D8FEA6-F1
#
_entry.id   AF-A0A2D8FEA6-F1
#
_cell.length_a   1.000
_cell.length_b   1.000
_cell.length_c   1.000
_cell.angle_alpha   90.00
_cell.angle_beta   90.00
_cell.angle_gamma   90.00
#
_symmetry.space_group_name_H-M   'P 1'
#
loop_
_entity.id
_entity.type
_entity.pdbx_description
1 polymer ?
#
loop_
_entity_poly.entity_id
_entity_poly.type
_entity_poly.pdbx_seq_one_letter_code
_entity_poly.pdbx_strand_id
1 'polypeptide(L)'
;NRKLLIYSLDEVPELNKGKGVILQRYKDASLSDITTFNKEDGLIWKMNGGRQRTEKDLLTWQGKRGGAGRMVPNGFPRPPKF
;
A
#
# COMPACT_ATOMS: atom_id res chain seq x y z
N ASN A 1 8.31 8.63 -6.74
CA ASN A 1 7.23 7.68 -7.13
C ASN A 1 6.51 7.18 -5.87
N ARG A 2 5.64 8.00 -5.26
CA ARG A 2 4.98 7.69 -3.98
C ARG A 2 3.55 7.22 -4.26
N LYS A 3 3.44 6.03 -4.82
CA LYS A 3 2.14 5.45 -5.18
C LYS A 3 1.78 4.33 -4.22
N LEU A 4 0.53 4.31 -3.82
CA LEU A 4 -0.07 3.32 -2.96
C LEU A 4 -1.11 2.53 -3.76
N LEU A 5 -1.13 1.22 -3.55
CA LEU A 5 -2.06 0.30 -4.19
C LEU A 5 -2.61 -0.61 -3.10
N ILE A 6 -3.94 -0.69 -3.02
CA ILE A 6 -4.66 -1.56 -2.09
C ILE A 6 -5.46 -2.57 -2.94
N TYR A 7 -5.31 -3.84 -2.62
CA TYR A 7 -6.09 -4.93 -3.21
C TYR A 7 -6.36 -5.99 -2.15
N SER A 8 -7.31 -6.89 -2.40
CA SER A 8 -7.61 -7.96 -1.44
C SER A 8 -6.45 -8.94 -1.33
N LEU A 9 -6.22 -9.49 -0.14
CA LEU A 9 -5.21 -10.53 0.06
C LEU A 9 -5.50 -11.77 -0.81
N ASP A 10 -6.77 -12.03 -1.12
CA ASP A 10 -7.20 -13.12 -2.00
C ASP A 10 -6.64 -13.03 -3.43
N GLU A 11 -6.23 -11.83 -3.88
CA GLU A 11 -5.60 -11.68 -5.19
C GLU A 11 -4.15 -12.19 -5.20
N VAL A 12 -3.52 -12.36 -4.03
CA VAL A 12 -2.15 -12.84 -3.88
C VAL A 12 -2.17 -14.37 -3.74
N PRO A 13 -1.69 -15.12 -4.75
CA PRO A 13 -1.63 -16.57 -4.64
C PRO A 13 -0.56 -16.99 -3.62
N GLU A 14 -0.88 -18.00 -2.82
CA GLU A 14 0.09 -18.68 -1.97
C GLU A 14 0.98 -19.57 -2.82
N LEU A 15 2.29 -19.33 -2.77
CA LEU A 15 3.27 -20.08 -3.56
C LEU A 15 4.22 -20.81 -2.62
N ASN A 16 4.41 -22.11 -2.85
CA ASN A 16 5.36 -22.92 -2.07
C ASN A 16 6.83 -22.56 -2.32
N LYS A 17 7.16 -22.03 -3.52
CA LYS A 17 8.53 -21.67 -3.93
C LYS A 17 8.51 -20.96 -5.29
N GLY A 18 9.45 -20.04 -5.52
CA GLY A 18 9.61 -19.31 -6.78
C GLY A 18 9.88 -17.82 -6.59
N LYS A 19 9.94 -17.07 -7.70
CA LYS A 19 10.21 -15.62 -7.69
C LYS A 19 9.06 -14.76 -7.14
N GLY A 20 7.93 -15.37 -6.77
CA GLY A 20 6.75 -14.66 -6.29
C GLY A 20 5.90 -14.08 -7.43
N VAL A 21 4.91 -13.27 -7.05
CA VAL A 21 4.06 -12.52 -7.97
C VAL A 21 4.36 -11.03 -7.91
N ILE A 22 4.00 -10.31 -8.97
CA ILE A 22 4.07 -8.86 -8.97
C ILE A 22 2.96 -8.31 -8.06
N LEU A 23 3.36 -7.57 -7.03
CA LEU A 23 2.48 -6.89 -6.08
C LEU A 23 2.06 -5.50 -6.59
N GLN A 24 3.05 -4.68 -6.99
CA GLN A 24 2.82 -3.36 -7.57
C GLN A 24 3.86 -3.10 -8.67
N ARG A 25 3.43 -2.50 -9.79
CA ARG A 25 4.35 -2.05 -10.85
C ARG A 25 4.75 -0.60 -10.61
N TYR A 26 6.02 -0.29 -10.81
CA TYR A 26 6.52 1.07 -10.72
C TYR A 26 7.59 1.30 -11.78
N LYS A 27 7.76 2.55 -12.21
CA LYS A 27 8.77 2.97 -13.19
C LYS A 27 9.83 3.82 -12.47
N ASP A 28 11.11 3.49 -12.61
CA ASP A 28 12.22 4.24 -12.01
C ASP A 28 12.06 4.47 -10.49
N ALA A 29 11.59 3.45 -9.78
CA ALA A 29 11.38 3.47 -8.34
C ALA A 29 11.52 2.08 -7.75
N SER A 30 11.41 1.98 -6.42
CA SER A 30 11.38 0.71 -5.70
C SER A 30 10.17 0.65 -4.77
N LEU A 31 9.83 -0.57 -4.37
CA LEU A 31 8.92 -0.81 -3.27
C LEU A 31 9.54 -0.24 -1.99
N SER A 32 8.78 0.58 -1.26
CA SER A 32 9.27 1.17 -0.01
C SER A 32 8.84 0.42 1.24
N ASP A 33 7.57 0.05 1.33
CA ASP A 33 7.01 -0.66 2.48
C ASP A 33 5.71 -1.38 2.08
N ILE A 34 5.34 -2.44 2.81
CA ILE A 34 4.09 -3.20 2.64
C ILE A 34 3.52 -3.49 4.02
N THR A 35 2.21 -3.31 4.15
CA THR A 35 1.47 -3.72 5.35
C THR A 35 0.17 -4.40 4.97
N THR A 36 -0.35 -5.20 5.89
CA THR A 36 -1.68 -5.81 5.83
C THR A 36 -2.54 -5.21 6.92
N PHE A 37 -3.80 -4.93 6.62
CA PHE A 37 -4.73 -4.33 7.56
C PHE A 37 -6.15 -4.82 7.23
N ASN A 38 -7.05 -4.79 8.21
CA ASN A 38 -8.46 -5.08 7.95
C ASN A 38 -9.14 -3.88 7.31
N LYS A 39 -9.92 -4.12 6.27
CA LYS A 39 -10.66 -3.06 5.58
C LYS A 39 -11.57 -2.27 6.53
N GLU A 40 -12.12 -2.90 7.56
CA GLU A 40 -13.01 -2.29 8.56
C GLU A 40 -12.28 -1.34 9.52
N ASP A 41 -11.05 -1.71 9.92
CA ASP A 41 -10.20 -0.89 10.79
C ASP A 41 -9.64 0.32 10.04
N GLY A 42 -9.47 0.18 8.72
CA GLY A 42 -8.86 1.17 7.85
C GLY A 42 -7.34 1.11 7.86
N LEU A 43 -6.72 1.89 6.98
CA LEU A 43 -5.28 1.97 6.88
C LEU A 43 -4.74 2.99 7.87
N ILE A 44 -3.82 2.57 8.73
CA ILE A 44 -3.20 3.42 9.74
C ILE A 44 -1.75 3.69 9.34
N TRP A 45 -1.32 4.95 9.44
CA TRP A 45 0.09 5.31 9.33
C TRP A 45 0.47 6.44 10.28
N LYS A 46 1.75 6.47 10.66
CA LYS A 46 2.32 7.57 11.45
C LYS A 46 2.66 8.76 10.55
N MET A 47 2.16 9.93 10.91
CA MET A 47 2.53 11.21 10.29
C MET A 47 3.72 11.83 11.03
N ASN A 48 4.38 12.81 10.39
CA ASN A 48 5.41 13.61 11.04
C ASN A 48 4.85 14.31 12.29
N GLY A 49 5.64 14.35 13.37
CA GLY A 49 5.21 14.94 14.64
C GLY A 49 4.44 13.98 15.56
N GLY A 50 4.53 12.65 15.33
CA GLY A 50 4.03 11.62 16.25
C GLY A 50 2.52 11.37 16.17
N ARG A 51 1.80 12.07 15.28
CA ARG A 51 0.37 11.85 15.06
C ARG A 51 0.13 10.58 14.24
N GLN A 52 -0.89 9.81 14.58
CA GLN A 52 -1.38 8.70 13.76
C GLN A 52 -2.59 9.17 12.96
N ARG A 53 -2.65 8.74 11.69
CA ARG A 53 -3.83 8.93 10.84
C ARG A 53 -4.40 7.57 10.50
N THR A 54 -5.71 7.43 10.69
CA THR A 54 -6.50 6.28 10.27
C THR A 54 -7.39 6.72 9.11
N GLU A 55 -7.22 6.08 7.96
CA GLU A 55 -8.00 6.34 6.77
C GLU A 55 -8.93 5.15 6.50
N LYS A 56 -10.24 5.41 6.53
CA LYS A 56 -11.26 4.38 6.26
C LYS A 56 -11.73 4.42 4.81
N ASP A 57 -11.65 5.59 4.15
CA ASP A 57 -11.96 5.68 2.72
C ASP A 57 -10.75 5.33 1.88
N LEU A 58 -10.72 4.07 1.45
CA LEU A 58 -9.61 3.49 0.71
C LEU A 58 -9.93 3.34 -0.79
N LEU A 59 -11.13 3.76 -1.22
CA LEU A 59 -11.59 3.63 -2.61
C LEU A 59 -10.62 4.29 -3.60
N THR A 60 -10.00 5.40 -3.19
CA THR A 60 -9.04 6.13 -4.01
C THR A 60 -7.82 5.29 -4.39
N TRP A 61 -7.36 4.39 -3.52
CA TRP A 61 -6.17 3.55 -3.77
C TRP A 61 -6.51 2.10 -4.05
N GLN A 62 -7.78 1.73 -4.00
CA GLN A 62 -8.24 0.41 -4.36
C GLN A 62 -8.05 0.17 -5.86
N GLY A 63 -7.42 -0.95 -6.21
CA GLY A 63 -7.16 -1.33 -7.59
C GLY A 63 -6.83 -2.81 -7.72
N LYS A 64 -6.45 -3.26 -8.92
CA LYS A 64 -6.04 -4.65 -9.16
C LYS A 64 -4.58 -4.88 -8.76
N ARG A 65 -4.25 -6.09 -8.31
CA ARG A 65 -2.86 -6.51 -8.05
C ARG A 65 -1.97 -6.30 -9.27
N GLY A 66 -0.76 -5.80 -9.05
CA GLY A 66 0.20 -5.51 -10.09
C GLY A 66 -0.07 -4.23 -10.88
N GLY A 67 -1.08 -3.44 -10.47
CA GLY A 67 -1.27 -2.08 -10.95
C GLY A 67 -0.16 -1.12 -10.49
N ALA A 68 -0.17 0.11 -11.01
CA ALA A 68 0.78 1.13 -10.60
C ALA A 68 0.42 1.81 -9.26
N GLY A 69 -0.85 1.74 -8.86
CA GLY A 69 -1.39 2.48 -7.72
C GLY A 69 -1.64 3.96 -8.00
N ARG A 70 -2.10 4.67 -6.97
CA ARG A 70 -2.43 6.10 -6.98
C ARG A 70 -1.54 6.85 -5.99
N MET A 71 -1.43 8.18 -6.12
CA MET A 71 -0.55 8.98 -5.26
C MET A 71 -0.96 8.87 -3.79
N VAL A 72 -0.01 8.67 -2.88
CA VAL A 72 -0.25 8.63 -1.42
C VAL A 72 -0.99 9.88 -0.93
N PRO A 73 -1.79 9.78 0.14
CA PRO A 73 -2.53 10.92 0.68
C PRO A 73 -1.60 12.04 1.16
N ASN A 74 -2.14 13.25 1.24
CA ASN A 74 -1.42 14.40 1.79
C ASN A 74 -1.03 14.13 3.24
N GLY A 75 0.25 14.36 3.53
CA GLY A 75 0.84 14.11 4.86
C GLY A 75 1.27 12.67 5.12
N PHE A 76 1.29 11.79 4.11
CA PHE A 76 1.95 10.47 4.23
C PHE A 76 3.43 10.66 4.61
N PRO A 77 3.99 9.82 5.51
CA PRO A 77 5.33 10.00 6.07
C PRO A 77 6.44 9.92 5.02
N ARG A 78 7.57 10.58 5.34
CA ARG A 78 8.83 10.50 4.60
C ARG A 78 9.92 10.13 5.62
N PRO A 79 10.47 8.89 5.60
CA PRO A 79 10.24 7.80 4.65
C PRO A 79 8.82 7.21 4.72
N PRO A 80 8.29 6.65 3.60
CA PRO A 80 6.96 6.03 3.55
C PRO A 80 6.97 4.71 4.32
N LYS A 81 6.68 4.78 5.63
CA LYS A 81 6.53 3.64 6.53
C LYS A 81 5.11 3.63 7.08
N PHE A 82 4.52 2.45 7.21
CA PHE A 82 3.24 2.27 7.88
C PHE A 82 3.41 2.27 9.41
#